data_AF-A0AAW9ACU1-F1
#
_entry.id   AF-A0AAW9ACU1-F1
#
_cell.length_a   1.000
_cell.length_b   1.000
_cell.length_c   1.000
_cell.angle_alpha   90.00
_cell.angle_beta   90.00
_cell.angle_gamma   90.00
#
_symmetry.space_group_name_H-M   'P 1'
#
loop_
_entity.id
_entity.type
_entity.pdbx_description
1 polymer ?
#
loop_
_entity_poly.entity_id
_entity_poly.type
_entity_poly.pdbx_seq_one_letter_code
_entity_poly.pdbx_strand_id
1 'polypeptide(L)'
;MKIIGIAIVGVVLLLLLLMDKSNIKKMIENLSVFWFRLAFAFLALFILNIAGGFVGIYFPVNIASGFLLAILGIPGFAALFTFAVFL
;
A
#
# COMPACT_ATOMS: atom_id res chain seq x y z
N MET A 1 18.33 -15.30 17.56
CA MET A 1 17.13 -14.57 17.05
C MET A 1 16.62 -13.48 18.01
N LYS A 2 16.46 -13.72 19.32
CA LYS A 2 15.99 -12.68 20.28
C LYS A 2 16.86 -11.40 20.32
N ILE A 3 18.18 -11.55 20.33
CA ILE A 3 19.13 -10.42 20.44
C ILE A 3 19.10 -9.52 19.20
N ILE A 4 18.94 -10.12 18.01
CA ILE A 4 18.85 -9.40 16.73
C ILE A 4 17.57 -8.55 16.70
N GLY A 5 16.44 -9.09 17.17
CA GLY A 5 15.19 -8.33 17.27
C GLY A 5 15.30 -7.13 18.21
N ILE A 6 15.94 -7.30 19.37
CA ILE A 6 16.16 -6.22 20.34
C ILE A 6 17.10 -5.16 19.75
N ALA A 7 18.15 -5.57 19.03
CA ALA A 7 19.07 -4.65 18.37
C ALA A 7 18.37 -3.83 17.28
N ILE A 8 17.52 -4.44 16.46
CA ILE A 8 16.75 -3.74 15.42
C ILE A 8 15.80 -2.72 16.06
N VAL A 9 15.06 -3.10 17.09
CA VAL A 9 14.14 -2.19 17.80
C VAL A 9 14.92 -1.04 18.46
N GLY A 10 16.08 -1.32 19.05
CA GLY A 10 16.96 -0.32 19.65
C GLY A 10 17.50 0.68 18.63
N VAL A 11 17.93 0.22 17.45
CA VAL A 11 18.40 1.08 16.36
C VAL A 11 17.28 1.96 15.81
N VAL A 12 16.09 1.41 15.64
CA VAL A 12 14.91 2.18 15.19
C VAL A 12 14.51 3.23 16.21
N LEU A 13 14.54 2.90 17.50
CA LEU A 13 14.28 3.86 18.59
C LEU A 13 15.34 4.96 18.64
N LEU A 14 16.62 4.64 18.48
CA LEU A 14 17.69 5.62 18.40
C LEU A 14 17.51 6.57 17.21
N LEU A 15 17.20 6.03 16.02
CA LEU A 15 16.92 6.84 14.83
C LEU A 15 15.71 7.76 15.04
N LEU A 16 14.64 7.26 15.67
CA LEU A 16 13.49 8.07 16.04
C LEU A 16 13.85 9.18 17.04
N LEU A 17 14.76 8.91 17.98
CA LEU A 17 15.16 9.87 19.01
C LEU A 17 16.09 10.97 18.46
N LEU A 18 16.86 10.68 17.41
CA LEU A 18 17.65 11.66 16.67
C LEU A 18 16.82 12.55 15.75
N MET A 19 15.59 12.14 15.38
CA MET A 19 14.74 12.92 14.50
C MET A 19 14.03 14.04 15.26
N ASP A 20 13.99 15.21 14.64
CA ASP A 20 13.26 16.36 15.15
C ASP A 20 11.75 16.05 15.24
N LYS A 21 11.04 16.58 16.26
CA LYS A 21 9.59 16.35 16.46
C LYS A 21 8.77 16.69 15.23
N SER A 22 9.19 17.71 14.48
CA SER A 22 8.56 18.12 13.23
C SER A 22 8.65 17.02 12.15
N ASN A 23 9.82 16.39 12.02
CA ASN A 23 10.06 15.32 11.05
C ASN A 23 9.31 14.03 11.44
N ILE A 24 9.25 13.70 12.73
CA ILE A 24 8.46 12.56 13.22
C ILE A 24 6.99 12.76 12.92
N LYS A 25 6.43 13.94 13.19
CA LYS A 25 5.03 14.27 12.89
C LYS A 25 4.73 14.11 11.41
N LYS A 26 5.58 14.67 10.54
CA LYS A 26 5.44 14.57 9.08
C LYS A 26 5.56 13.13 8.57
N MET A 27 6.45 12.33 9.17
CA MET A 27 6.60 10.91 8.84
C MET A 27 5.34 10.12 9.20
N ILE A 28 4.79 10.34 10.40
CA ILE A 28 3.55 9.67 10.85
C ILE A 28 2.37 10.09 9.96
N GLU A 29 2.24 11.38 9.62
CA GLU A 29 1.20 11.86 8.70
C GLU A 29 1.30 11.18 7.33
N ASN A 30 2.50 11.13 6.73
CA ASN A 30 2.71 10.44 5.46
C ASN A 30 2.41 8.95 5.55
N LEU A 31 2.78 8.30 6.66
CA LEU A 31 2.49 6.89 6.89
C LEU A 31 0.97 6.67 7.01
N SER A 32 0.25 7.49 7.77
CA SER A 32 -1.21 7.43 7.87
C SER A 32 -1.89 7.64 6.53
N VAL A 33 -1.44 8.61 5.72
CA VAL A 33 -1.95 8.83 4.36
C VAL A 33 -1.67 7.63 3.46
N PHE A 34 -0.48 7.04 3.56
CA PHE A 34 -0.13 5.84 2.80
C PHE A 34 -1.00 4.64 3.17
N TRP A 35 -1.19 4.39 4.47
CA TRP A 35 -2.07 3.30 4.94
C TRP A 35 -3.52 3.52 4.55
N PHE A 36 -4.00 4.76 4.61
CA PHE A 36 -5.35 5.10 4.13
C PHE A 36 -5.49 4.86 2.63
N ARG A 37 -4.51 5.30 1.83
CA ARG A 37 -4.47 5.07 0.39
C ARG A 37 -4.40 3.57 0.07
N LEU A 38 -3.65 2.79 0.84
CA LEU A 38 -3.56 1.34 0.69
C LEU A 38 -4.92 0.67 0.96
N ALA A 39 -5.57 1.00 2.07
CA ALA A 39 -6.91 0.49 2.38
C ALA A 39 -7.92 0.86 1.28
N PHE A 40 -7.87 2.10 0.80
CA PHE A 40 -8.73 2.57 -0.29
C PHE A 40 -8.44 1.86 -1.62
N ALA A 41 -7.17 1.56 -1.92
CA ALA A 41 -6.78 0.79 -3.10
C ALA A 41 -7.38 -0.62 -3.09
N PHE A 42 -7.37 -1.31 -1.95
CA PHE A 42 -8.02 -2.62 -1.81
C PHE A 42 -9.53 -2.53 -1.96
N LEU A 43 -10.16 -1.51 -1.38
CA LEU A 43 -11.59 -1.27 -1.56
C LEU A 43 -11.94 -1.03 -3.03
N ALA A 44 -11.17 -0.19 -3.72
CA ALA A 44 -11.37 0.08 -5.14
C ALA A 44 -11.18 -1.18 -6.00
N LEU A 45 -10.14 -1.99 -5.73
CA LEU A 45 -9.91 -3.28 -6.38
C LEU A 45 -11.08 -4.25 -6.20
N PHE A 46 -11.62 -4.29 -4.99
CA PHE A 46 -12.73 -5.17 -4.67
C PHE A 46 -14.00 -4.79 -5.44
N ILE A 47 -14.31 -3.49 -5.49
CA ILE A 47 -15.43 -2.96 -6.29
C ILE A 47 -15.20 -3.26 -7.78
N LEU A 48 -13.99 -3.03 -8.28
CA LEU A 48 -13.61 -3.35 -9.66
C LEU A 48 -13.78 -4.83 -10.00
N ASN A 49 -13.35 -5.72 -9.10
CA ASN A 49 -13.47 -7.15 -9.31
C ASN A 49 -14.95 -7.58 -9.39
N ILE A 50 -15.80 -7.05 -8.51
CA ILE A 50 -17.25 -7.31 -8.56
C ILE A 50 -17.86 -6.72 -9.84
N ALA A 51 -17.57 -5.46 -10.15
CA ALA A 51 -18.10 -4.75 -11.31
C ALA A 51 -17.67 -5.41 -12.63
N GLY A 52 -16.38 -5.75 -12.74
CA GLY A 52 -15.81 -6.46 -13.88
C GLY A 52 -16.37 -7.88 -14.02
N GLY A 53 -16.68 -8.54 -12.90
CA GLY A 53 -17.31 -9.86 -12.87
C GLY A 53 -18.64 -9.91 -13.65
N PHE A 54 -19.40 -8.82 -13.71
CA PHE A 54 -20.62 -8.74 -14.54
C PHE A 54 -20.33 -8.74 -16.04
N VAL A 55 -19.14 -8.32 -16.45
CA VAL A 55 -18.69 -8.24 -17.86
C VAL A 55 -17.71 -9.38 -18.19
N GLY A 56 -17.47 -10.29 -17.25
CA GLY A 56 -16.53 -11.41 -17.40
C GLY A 56 -15.05 -11.03 -17.22
N ILE A 57 -14.74 -9.84 -16.70
CA ILE A 57 -13.38 -9.34 -16.46
C ILE A 57 -13.04 -9.46 -14.97
N TYR A 58 -12.02 -10.23 -14.63
CA TYR A 58 -11.63 -10.47 -13.24
C TYR A 58 -10.37 -9.70 -12.86
N PHE A 59 -10.51 -8.77 -11.91
CA PHE A 59 -9.38 -8.03 -11.36
C PHE A 59 -8.78 -8.80 -10.17
N PRO A 60 -7.49 -9.15 -10.17
CA PRO A 60 -6.90 -9.86 -9.04
C PRO A 60 -6.93 -8.96 -7.79
N VAL A 61 -7.54 -9.44 -6.71
CA VAL A 61 -7.54 -8.77 -5.40
C VAL A 61 -6.51 -9.45 -4.51
N ASN A 62 -5.26 -9.03 -4.63
CA ASN A 62 -4.13 -9.56 -3.86
C ASN A 62 -3.20 -8.44 -3.36
N ILE A 63 -2.23 -8.80 -2.53
CA ILE A 63 -1.32 -7.81 -1.93
C ILE A 63 -0.56 -7.02 -3.01
N ALA A 64 -0.08 -7.68 -4.06
CA ALA A 64 0.66 -7.03 -5.14
C ALA A 64 -0.18 -5.98 -5.87
N SER A 65 -1.40 -6.33 -6.28
CA SER A 65 -2.36 -5.43 -6.94
C SER A 65 -2.75 -4.24 -6.05
N GLY A 66 -2.98 -4.48 -4.75
CA GLY A 66 -3.29 -3.43 -3.78
C GLY A 66 -2.14 -2.44 -3.61
N PHE A 67 -0.91 -2.94 -3.51
CA PHE A 67 0.28 -2.08 -3.48
C PHE A 67 0.49 -1.32 -4.78
N LEU A 68 0.26 -1.94 -5.93
CA LEU A 68 0.40 -1.32 -7.24
C LEU A 68 -0.56 -0.14 -7.38
N LEU A 69 -1.82 -0.31 -6.97
CA LEU A 69 -2.79 0.78 -6.91
C LEU A 69 -2.49 1.82 -5.83
N ALA A 70 -2.00 1.42 -4.67
CA ALA A 70 -1.68 2.35 -3.59
C ALA A 70 -0.47 3.25 -3.93
N ILE A 71 0.52 2.72 -4.65
CA ILE A 71 1.72 3.46 -5.04
C ILE A 71 1.45 4.29 -6.29
N LEU A 72 0.93 3.67 -7.36
CA LEU A 72 0.75 4.36 -8.63
C LEU A 72 -0.58 5.13 -8.72
N GLY A 73 -1.62 4.75 -7.98
CA GLY A 73 -2.94 5.39 -8.09
C GLY A 73 -3.56 5.17 -9.48
N ILE A 74 -3.92 6.25 -10.17
CA ILE A 74 -4.59 6.22 -11.48
C ILE A 74 -3.78 5.42 -12.53
N PRO A 75 -2.47 5.65 -12.74
CA PRO A 75 -1.70 4.81 -13.65
C PRO A 75 -1.64 3.33 -13.23
N GLY A 76 -1.73 3.03 -11.93
CA GLY A 76 -1.83 1.65 -11.44
C GLY A 76 -3.14 0.99 -11.83
N PHE A 77 -4.24 1.75 -11.82
CA PHE A 77 -5.55 1.30 -12.30
C PHE A 77 -5.53 0.94 -13.79
N ALA A 78 -4.93 1.79 -14.62
CA ALA A 78 -4.79 1.55 -16.07
C ALA A 78 -3.94 0.31 -16.37
N ALA A 79 -2.87 0.09 -15.60
CA ALA A 79 -2.04 -1.10 -15.71
C ALA A 79 -2.84 -2.37 -15.38
N LEU A 80 -3.57 -2.38 -14.27
CA LEU A 80 -4.40 -3.52 -13.87
C LEU A 80 -5.53 -3.81 -14.87
N PHE A 81 -6.12 -2.76 -15.45
CA PHE A 81 -7.12 -2.92 -16.51
C PHE A 81 -6.53 -3.55 -17.76
N THR A 82 -5.34 -3.12 -18.17
CA THR A 82 -4.62 -3.73 -19.29
C THR A 82 -4.33 -5.21 -19.00
N PHE A 83 -3.83 -5.53 -17.79
CA PHE A 83 -3.59 -6.92 -17.41
C PHE A 83 -4.87 -7.76 -17.40
N ALA A 84 -5.98 -7.25 -16.88
CA ALA A 84 -7.23 -8.01 -16.78
C ALA A 84 -7.91 -8.23 -18.14
N VAL A 85 -7.61 -7.42 -19.16
CA VAL A 85 -8.21 -7.51 -20.49
C VAL A 85 -7.33 -8.27 -21.49
N PHE A 86 -6.00 -8.12 -21.41
CA PHE A 86 -5.07 -8.65 -22.42
C PHE A 86 -4.29 -9.89 -21.98
N LEU A 87 -4.43 -10.33 -20.72
CA LEU A 87 -3.72 -11.49 -20.17
C LEU A 87 -4.72 -12.44 -19.49
#